data_AF-A0AAV9T331-F1
#
_entry.id   AF-A0AAV9T331-F1
#
_cell.length_a   1.000
_cell.length_b   1.000
_cell.length_c   1.000
_cell.angle_alpha   90.00
_cell.angle_beta   90.00
_cell.angle_gamma   90.00
#
_symmetry.space_group_name_H-M   'P 1'
#
loop_
_entity.id
_entity.type
_entity.pdbx_description
1 polymer ?
#
loop_
_entity_poly.entity_id
_entity_poly.type
_entity_poly.pdbx_seq_one_letter_code
_entity_poly.pdbx_strand_id
1 'polypeptide(L)'
;MASTINNYQDCGPMRYKSSIPVPASLYENTAYPSRFRPRISKHVDVADKACWEACDDFENATGLKLKADSVGCINPIGGNVNALWFPEAIPERLHIISYLSELLFRHD
;
A
#
# COMPACT_ATOMS: atom_id res chain seq x y z
N MET A 1 20.31 0.56 29.10
CA MET A 1 19.80 1.34 27.95
C MET A 1 18.32 1.56 28.16
N ALA A 2 17.90 2.81 28.34
CA ALA A 2 16.49 3.14 28.57
C ALA A 2 15.72 2.90 27.27
N SER A 3 14.73 2.02 27.31
CA SER A 3 13.72 1.87 26.25
C SER A 3 12.93 3.17 26.20
N THR A 4 13.17 4.00 25.20
CA THR A 4 12.29 5.12 24.86
C THR A 4 10.99 4.52 24.37
N ILE A 5 10.02 4.39 25.27
CA ILE A 5 8.65 4.00 24.91
C ILE A 5 8.10 5.13 24.05
N ASN A 6 8.09 4.94 22.73
CA ASN A 6 7.42 5.84 21.82
C ASN A 6 5.92 5.84 22.20
N ASN A 7 5.39 6.99 22.57
CA ASN A 7 3.95 7.12 22.84
C ASN A 7 3.22 7.19 21.49
N TYR A 8 2.69 6.06 21.05
CA TYR A 8 1.93 5.97 19.81
C TYR A 8 0.51 6.46 20.01
N GLN A 9 -0.01 7.19 19.02
CA GLN A 9 -1.39 7.64 19.02
C GLN A 9 -2.21 6.70 18.14
N ASP A 10 -3.20 6.02 18.72
CA ASP A 10 -4.27 5.42 17.94
C ASP A 10 -5.20 6.54 17.45
N CYS A 11 -5.53 6.53 16.17
CA CYS A 11 -6.36 7.54 15.52
C CYS A 11 -7.82 7.48 16.02
N GLY A 12 -8.11 8.05 17.19
CA GLY A 12 -9.47 8.37 17.66
C GLY A 12 -10.43 7.19 17.88
N PRO A 13 -11.73 7.45 18.12
CA PRO A 13 -12.72 6.44 18.51
C PRO A 13 -13.17 5.51 17.37
N MET A 14 -12.63 5.66 16.16
CA MET A 14 -13.02 4.83 15.01
C MET A 14 -12.39 3.44 15.11
N ARG A 15 -13.24 2.42 15.21
CA ARG A 15 -12.79 1.03 15.13
C ARG A 15 -12.38 0.71 13.70
N TYR A 16 -11.12 0.35 13.51
CA TYR A 16 -10.63 -0.23 12.26
C TYR A 16 -11.38 -1.54 11.95
N LYS A 17 -12.00 -1.62 10.78
CA LYS A 17 -12.80 -2.79 10.36
C LYS A 17 -12.07 -3.57 9.27
N SER A 18 -11.49 -2.84 8.32
CA SER A 18 -10.95 -3.43 7.09
C SER A 18 -9.42 -3.54 7.09
N SER A 19 -8.73 -3.08 8.13
CA SER A 19 -7.26 -3.14 8.21
C SER A 19 -6.69 -3.86 9.42
N ILE A 20 -5.42 -4.25 9.32
CA ILE A 20 -4.59 -4.76 10.41
C ILE A 20 -3.35 -3.88 10.61
N PRO A 21 -2.77 -3.84 11.83
CA PRO A 21 -1.48 -3.16 12.03
C PRO A 21 -0.40 -3.78 11.15
N VAL A 22 0.46 -2.95 10.56
CA VAL A 22 1.69 -3.42 9.91
C VAL A 22 2.68 -3.87 11.00
N PRO A 23 3.45 -4.96 10.78
CA PRO A 23 4.50 -5.36 11.71
C PRO A 23 5.49 -4.22 12.02
N ALA A 24 5.72 -3.96 13.30
CA ALA A 24 6.61 -2.90 13.79
C ALA A 24 8.00 -2.97 13.16
N SER A 25 8.55 -4.17 12.96
CA SER A 25 9.87 -4.37 12.34
C SER A 25 10.01 -3.80 10.93
N LEU A 26 8.90 -3.52 10.22
CA LEU A 26 8.92 -2.95 8.87
C LEU A 26 9.04 -1.43 8.86
N TYR A 27 8.73 -0.75 9.97
CA TYR A 27 8.75 0.71 10.04
C TYR A 27 9.45 1.26 11.29
N GLU A 28 9.70 0.49 12.33
CA GLU A 28 10.45 0.95 13.51
C GLU A 28 11.94 0.86 13.24
N ASN A 29 12.44 1.87 12.52
CA ASN A 29 13.86 2.12 12.35
C ASN A 29 14.17 3.60 12.62
N THR A 30 15.45 3.95 12.74
CA THR A 30 15.90 5.32 13.02
C THR A 30 15.52 6.33 11.93
N ALA A 31 15.14 5.85 10.74
CA ALA A 31 14.76 6.67 9.60
C ALA A 31 13.24 6.84 9.44
N TYR A 32 12.41 6.25 10.30
CA TYR A 32 10.95 6.39 10.18
C TYR A 32 10.50 7.78 10.65
N PRO A 33 9.95 8.62 9.75
CA PRO A 33 9.78 10.04 10.02
C PRO A 33 8.53 10.34 10.87
N SER A 34 7.75 9.33 11.24
CA SER A 34 6.39 9.49 11.74
C SER A 34 6.18 8.80 13.08
N ARG A 35 5.20 9.30 13.85
CA ARG A 35 4.67 8.63 15.05
C ARG A 35 3.41 7.82 14.76
N PHE A 36 2.89 7.91 13.54
CA PHE A 36 1.73 7.12 13.10
C PHE A 36 2.13 5.65 12.96
N ARG A 37 1.28 4.74 13.46
CA ARG A 37 1.45 3.31 13.24
C ARG A 37 0.74 2.93 11.94
N PRO A 38 1.47 2.52 10.88
CA PRO A 38 0.83 2.18 9.64
C PRO A 38 -0.08 0.95 9.81
N ARG A 39 -1.17 0.96 9.06
CA ARG A 39 -2.08 -0.17 8.92
C ARG A 39 -2.16 -0.52 7.45
N ILE A 40 -2.45 -1.78 7.17
CA ILE A 40 -2.63 -2.28 5.82
C ILE A 40 -4.03 -2.89 5.69
N SER A 41 -4.67 -2.65 4.55
CA SER A 41 -5.97 -3.28 4.24
C SER A 41 -5.85 -4.81 4.27
N LYS A 42 -6.89 -5.46 4.81
CA LYS A 42 -7.09 -6.91 4.73
C LYS A 42 -7.37 -7.37 3.29
N HIS A 43 -7.67 -6.43 2.40
CA HIS A 43 -7.96 -6.64 0.99
C HIS A 43 -6.76 -6.27 0.10
N VAL A 44 -5.53 -6.44 0.60
CA VAL A 44 -4.30 -6.14 -0.16
C VAL A 44 -4.20 -6.94 -1.45
N ASP A 45 -4.75 -8.16 -1.47
CA ASP A 45 -4.87 -9.02 -2.65
C ASP A 45 -5.71 -8.38 -3.75
N VAL A 46 -6.77 -7.64 -3.39
CA VAL A 46 -7.60 -6.90 -4.33
C VAL A 46 -6.81 -5.75 -4.97
N ALA A 47 -5.97 -5.08 -4.18
CA ALA A 47 -5.10 -4.02 -4.67
C ALA A 47 -4.04 -4.56 -5.63
N ASP A 48 -3.36 -5.65 -5.27
CA ASP A 48 -2.34 -6.29 -6.09
C ASP A 48 -2.91 -6.81 -7.42
N LYS A 49 -4.08 -7.46 -7.38
CA LYS A 49 -4.76 -7.93 -8.58
C LYS A 49 -5.07 -6.78 -9.55
N ALA A 50 -5.60 -5.67 -9.02
CA ALA A 50 -5.91 -4.50 -9.82
C ALA A 50 -4.66 -3.86 -10.46
N CYS A 51 -3.53 -3.87 -9.76
CA CYS A 51 -2.26 -3.37 -10.29
C CYS A 51 -1.75 -4.27 -11.43
N TRP A 52 -1.84 -5.60 -11.29
CA TRP A 52 -1.48 -6.51 -12.39
C TRP A 52 -2.39 -6.35 -13.61
N GLU A 53 -3.70 -6.19 -13.40
CA GLU A 53 -4.65 -5.88 -14.48
C GLU A 53 -4.28 -4.57 -15.21
N ALA A 54 -3.93 -3.52 -14.46
CA ALA A 54 -3.46 -2.27 -15.04
C ALA A 54 -2.15 -2.42 -15.85
N CYS A 55 -1.23 -3.28 -15.39
CA CYS A 55 -0.01 -3.60 -16.14
C CYS A 55 -0.36 -4.28 -17.48
N ASP A 56 -1.18 -5.32 -17.45
CA ASP A 56 -1.59 -6.05 -18.65
C ASP A 56 -2.29 -5.12 -19.65
N ASP A 57 -3.23 -4.28 -19.18
CA ASP A 57 -3.96 -3.33 -20.01
C ASP A 57 -3.03 -2.26 -20.61
N PHE A 58 -2.07 -1.76 -19.83
CA PHE A 58 -1.08 -0.80 -20.31
C PHE A 58 -0.22 -1.39 -21.43
N GLU A 59 0.29 -2.61 -21.24
CA GLU A 59 1.09 -3.28 -22.28
C GLU A 59 0.26 -3.55 -23.53
N ASN A 60 -1.00 -3.97 -23.38
CA ASN A 60 -1.90 -4.23 -24.49
C ASN A 60 -2.29 -2.96 -25.26
N ALA A 61 -2.47 -1.83 -24.57
CA ALA A 61 -2.87 -0.56 -25.19
C ALA A 61 -1.70 0.16 -25.86
N THR A 62 -0.48 0.05 -25.31
CA THR A 62 0.68 0.84 -25.76
C THR A 62 1.69 0.03 -26.57
N GLY A 63 1.69 -1.31 -26.44
CA GLY A 63 2.73 -2.18 -26.96
C GLY A 63 4.07 -2.07 -26.21
N LEU A 64 4.14 -1.25 -25.15
CA LEU A 64 5.34 -1.10 -24.33
C LEU A 64 5.39 -2.20 -23.28
N LYS A 65 6.48 -2.95 -23.26
CA LYS A 65 6.74 -3.93 -22.20
C LYS A 65 7.31 -3.25 -20.97
N LEU A 66 6.78 -3.61 -19.80
CA LEU A 66 7.32 -3.15 -18.54
C LEU A 66 8.75 -3.68 -18.36
N LYS A 67 9.67 -2.80 -17.96
CA LYS A 67 11.02 -3.23 -17.61
C LYS A 67 10.97 -4.10 -16.36
N ALA A 68 11.87 -5.08 -16.26
CA ALA A 68 11.95 -5.99 -15.11
C ALA A 68 12.17 -5.27 -13.77
N ASP A 69 12.74 -4.05 -13.80
CA ASP A 69 13.01 -3.20 -12.65
C ASP A 69 11.96 -2.08 -12.44
N SER A 70 10.90 -2.03 -13.26
CA SER A 70 9.87 -1.00 -13.14
C SER A 70 9.00 -1.25 -11.91
N VAL A 71 9.09 -0.34 -10.94
CA VAL A 71 8.35 -0.42 -9.67
C VAL A 71 7.08 0.43 -9.77
N GLY A 72 5.93 -0.19 -9.50
CA GLY A 72 4.64 0.48 -9.36
C GLY A 72 4.15 0.46 -7.91
N CYS A 73 2.85 0.19 -7.73
CA CYS A 73 2.20 0.13 -6.43
C CYS A 73 2.55 -1.12 -5.60
N ILE A 74 2.98 -2.21 -6.26
CA ILE A 74 3.21 -3.51 -5.63
C ILE A 74 4.57 -3.54 -4.93
N ASN A 75 4.58 -3.86 -3.64
CA ASN A 75 5.80 -4.12 -2.86
C ASN A 75 5.66 -5.43 -2.08
N PRO A 76 6.49 -6.46 -2.36
CA PRO A 76 6.34 -7.77 -1.72
C PRO A 76 6.73 -7.81 -0.23
N ILE A 77 7.43 -6.79 0.26
CA ILE A 77 7.87 -6.70 1.67
C ILE A 77 6.92 -5.79 2.46
N GLY A 78 6.67 -4.58 1.95
CA GLY A 78 5.85 -3.57 2.61
C GLY A 78 4.34 -3.71 2.36
N GLY A 79 3.96 -4.47 1.33
CA GLY A 79 2.59 -4.54 0.83
C GLY A 79 2.26 -3.44 -0.17
N ASN A 80 1.13 -3.58 -0.86
CA ASN A 80 0.65 -2.62 -1.84
C ASN A 80 0.52 -1.20 -1.25
N VAL A 81 1.03 -0.19 -1.96
CA VAL A 81 1.01 1.20 -1.48
C VAL A 81 -0.41 1.72 -1.27
N ASN A 82 -1.38 1.35 -2.12
CA ASN A 82 -2.77 1.80 -1.97
C ASN A 82 -3.46 1.10 -0.79
N ALA A 83 -3.08 -0.14 -0.48
CA ALA A 83 -3.54 -0.83 0.73
C ALA A 83 -2.99 -0.19 2.02
N LEU A 84 -1.86 0.53 1.94
CA LEU A 84 -1.28 1.31 3.04
C LEU A 84 -1.86 2.73 3.13
N TRP A 85 -2.09 3.39 1.99
CA TRP A 85 -2.66 4.74 1.93
C TRP A 85 -4.16 4.76 2.27
N PHE A 86 -4.89 3.73 1.86
CA PHE A 86 -6.34 3.60 2.07
C PHE A 86 -6.71 2.30 2.79
N PRO A 87 -6.20 2.07 4.02
CA PRO A 87 -6.30 0.77 4.68
C PRO A 87 -7.74 0.40 5.09
N GLU A 88 -8.63 1.39 5.23
CA GLU A 88 -10.05 1.18 5.53
C GLU A 88 -10.96 1.25 4.29
N ALA A 89 -10.40 1.30 3.08
CA ALA A 89 -11.20 1.24 1.86
C ALA A 89 -11.94 -0.10 1.75
N ILE A 90 -13.18 -0.03 1.26
CA ILE A 90 -13.91 -1.22 0.83
C ILE A 90 -13.27 -1.82 -0.42
N PRO A 91 -13.38 -3.14 -0.66
CA PRO A 91 -12.72 -3.83 -1.78
C PRO A 91 -12.93 -3.17 -3.14
N GLU A 92 -14.16 -2.76 -3.45
CA GLU A 92 -14.51 -2.20 -4.76
C GLU A 92 -13.80 -0.87 -5.02
N ARG A 93 -13.65 -0.04 -3.98
CA ARG A 93 -12.94 1.25 -4.09
C ARG A 93 -11.44 1.04 -4.08
N LEU A 94 -10.95 0.06 -3.31
CA LEU A 94 -9.54 -0.30 -3.27
C LEU A 94 -9.07 -0.84 -4.62
N HIS A 95 -9.91 -1.61 -5.32
CA HIS A 95 -9.63 -2.09 -6.66
C HIS A 95 -9.45 -0.92 -7.64
N ILE A 96 -10.47 -0.04 -7.75
CA ILE A 96 -10.44 1.09 -8.71
C ILE A 96 -9.25 2.01 -8.44
N ILE A 97 -9.00 2.37 -7.18
CA ILE A 97 -7.87 3.27 -6.87
C ILE A 97 -6.53 2.62 -7.16
N SER A 98 -6.39 1.30 -6.94
CA SER A 98 -5.14 0.59 -7.20
C SER A 98 -4.86 0.46 -8.70
N TYR A 99 -5.89 0.16 -9.50
CA TYR A 99 -5.78 0.15 -10.95
C TYR A 99 -5.32 1.51 -11.49
N LEU A 100 -5.98 2.60 -11.05
CA LEU A 100 -5.64 3.95 -11.52
C LEU A 100 -4.27 4.43 -11.04
N SER A 101 -3.92 4.18 -9.77
CA SER A 101 -2.60 4.53 -9.23
C SER A 101 -1.48 3.80 -9.96
N GLU A 102 -1.68 2.53 -10.34
CA GLU A 102 -0.68 1.79 -11.11
C GLU A 102 -0.42 2.44 -12.47
N LEU A 103 -1.48 2.77 -13.22
CA LEU A 103 -1.34 3.49 -14.49
C LEU A 103 -0.66 4.85 -14.31
N LEU A 104 -0.95 5.55 -13.22
CA LEU A 104 -0.28 6.81 -12.89
C LEU A 104 1.22 6.63 -12.71
N PHE A 105 1.66 5.61 -11.96
CA PHE A 105 3.09 5.31 -11.79
C PHE A 105 3.76 4.78 -13.07
N ARG A 106 3.02 4.14 -13.98
CA ARG A 106 3.56 3.74 -15.28
C ARG A 106 3.72 4.91 -16.25
N HIS A 107 2.95 5.97 -16.05
CA HIS A 107 3.02 7.17 -16.86
C HIS A 107 4.11 8.15 -16.38
N ASP A 108 4.37 8.20 -15.06
CA ASP A 108 5.50 8.94 -14.46
C ASP A 108 6.86 8.38 -14.92
#